data_AF-A0AAP9GBU4-F1
#
_entry.id   AF-A0AAP9GBU4-F1
#
_cell.length_a   1.000
_cell.length_b   1.000
_cell.length_c   1.000
_cell.angle_alpha   90.00
_cell.angle_beta   90.00
_cell.angle_gamma   90.00
#
_symmetry.space_group_name_H-M   'P 1'
#
loop_
_entity.id
_entity.type
_entity.pdbx_description
1 polymer ?
#
loop_
_entity_poly.entity_id
_entity_poly.type
_entity_poly.pdbx_seq_one_letter_code
_entity_poly.pdbx_strand_id
1 'polypeptide(L)' 'MTGLERSFVSVHSRSTLEREVEMAEALMENGVNPFLEDVTPTEAYIEALKFVMNQQGSSVREDYEDLMDCHSI' A
#
# COMPACT_ATOMS: atom_id res chain seq x y z
N MET A 1 5.41 11.38 31.34
CA MET A 1 5.55 11.52 29.88
C MET A 1 4.21 11.99 29.34
N THR A 2 4.03 13.29 29.16
CA THR A 2 2.84 13.85 28.50
C THR A 2 3.32 14.79 27.40
N GLY A 3 4.10 14.25 26.47
CA GLY A 3 4.26 14.90 25.18
C GLY A 3 2.95 14.69 24.47
N LEU A 4 2.26 15.78 24.11
CA LEU A 4 1.13 15.72 23.16
C LEU A 4 1.56 14.79 22.02
N GLU A 5 0.95 13.60 21.95
CA GLU A 5 1.16 12.70 20.82
C GLU A 5 0.86 13.53 19.58
N ARG A 6 1.91 13.84 18.81
CA ARG A 6 1.73 14.59 17.57
C ARG A 6 0.73 13.77 16.77
N SER A 7 -0.40 14.39 16.46
CA SER A 7 -1.41 13.81 15.60
C SER A 7 -0.67 13.29 14.38
N PHE A 8 -0.77 11.99 14.14
CA PHE A 8 -0.18 11.41 12.95
C PHE A 8 -0.98 11.94 11.76
N VAL A 9 -0.36 12.82 10.97
CA VAL A 9 -0.96 13.38 9.77
C VAL A 9 -0.22 12.77 8.59
N SER A 10 -0.92 11.89 7.87
CA SER A 10 -0.45 11.41 6.56
C SER A 10 -0.43 12.59 5.58
N VAL A 11 0.55 12.63 4.68
CA VAL A 11 0.52 13.58 3.55
C VAL A 11 -0.53 13.20 2.53
N HIS A 12 -0.96 11.93 2.55
CA HIS A 12 -1.94 11.39 1.62
C HIS A 12 -3.34 11.74 2.09
N SER A 13 -4.17 12.12 1.13
CA SER A 13 -5.60 12.24 1.38
C SER A 13 -6.19 10.88 1.75
N ARG A 14 -7.31 10.90 2.48
CA ARG A 14 -8.08 9.67 2.76
C ARG A 14 -8.42 8.89 1.49
N SER A 15 -8.85 9.58 0.42
CA SER A 15 -9.17 8.94 -0.86
C SER A 15 -7.98 8.28 -1.53
N THR A 16 -6.77 8.81 -1.34
CA THR A 16 -5.54 8.16 -1.83
C THR A 16 -5.31 6.84 -1.11
N LEU A 17 -5.48 6.81 0.22
CA LEU A 17 -5.32 5.59 1.01
C LEU A 17 -6.42 4.56 0.70
N GLU A 18 -7.67 5.00 0.53
CA GLU A 18 -8.77 4.12 0.12
C GLU A 18 -8.48 3.46 -1.23
N ARG A 19 -7.93 4.20 -2.19
CA ARG A 19 -7.55 3.63 -3.48
C ARG A 19 -6.40 2.62 -3.40
N GLU A 20 -5.45 2.81 -2.48
CA GLU A 20 -4.40 1.81 -2.22
C GLU A 20 -4.99 0.52 -1.66
N VAL A 21 -6.00 0.62 -0.79
CA VAL A 21 -6.73 -0.55 -0.28
C VAL A 21 -7.47 -1.25 -1.43
N GLU A 22 -8.20 -0.51 -2.27
CA GLU A 22 -8.90 -1.08 -3.43
C GLU A 22 -7.94 -1.84 -4.37
N MET A 23 -6.75 -1.28 -4.64
CA MET A 23 -5.74 -1.96 -5.47
C MET A 23 -5.22 -3.24 -4.80
N ALA A 24 -4.92 -3.20 -3.50
CA ALA A 24 -4.45 -4.36 -2.75
C ALA A 24 -5.52 -5.47 -2.69
N GLU A 25 -6.79 -5.11 -2.47
CA GLU A 25 -7.92 -6.04 -2.48
C GLU A 25 -8.08 -6.71 -3.85
N ALA A 26 -8.00 -5.94 -4.93
CA ALA A 26 -8.08 -6.48 -6.29
C ALA A 26 -6.93 -7.45 -6.61
N LEU A 27 -5.70 -7.15 -6.17
CA LEU A 27 -4.57 -8.08 -6.30
C LEU A 27 -4.85 -9.40 -5.58
N MET A 28 -5.31 -9.33 -4.34
CA MET A 28 -5.65 -10.51 -3.53
C MET A 28 -6.76 -11.36 -4.17
N GLU A 29 -7.79 -10.72 -4.72
CA GLU A 29 -8.89 -11.41 -5.42
C GLU A 29 -8.41 -12.15 -6.68
N ASN A 30 -7.39 -11.64 -7.34
CA ASN A 30 -6.79 -12.25 -8.53
C ASN A 30 -5.66 -13.23 -8.21
N GLY A 31 -5.44 -13.55 -6.93
CA GLY A 31 -4.41 -14.49 -6.49
C GLY A 31 -2.99 -13.94 -6.62
N VAL A 32 -2.84 -12.63 -6.87
CA VAL A 32 -1.56 -11.95 -6.79
C VAL A 32 -1.32 -11.58 -5.35
N ASN A 33 -0.14 -11.93 -4.83
CA ASN A 33 0.24 -11.47 -3.51
C ASN A 33 0.54 -9.96 -3.59
N PRO A 34 -0.20 -9.08 -2.91
CA PRO A 34 0.12 -7.65 -2.89
C PRO A 34 1.41 -7.36 -2.10
N PHE A 35 1.97 -8.36 -1.43
CA PHE A 35 3.31 -8.32 -0.88
C PHE A 35 4.30 -8.81 -1.92
N LEU A 36 5.38 -8.05 -2.12
CA LEU A 36 6.55 -8.45 -2.89
C LEU A 36 6.96 -9.89 -2.51
N GLU A 37 7.34 -10.70 -3.50
CA GLU A 37 7.88 -12.04 -3.24
C GLU A 37 9.04 -11.96 -2.23
N ASP A 38 9.11 -12.92 -1.30
CA ASP A 38 10.08 -12.97 -0.19
C ASP A 38 9.95 -11.90 0.91
N VAL A 39 8.88 -11.10 0.94
CA VAL A 39 8.64 -10.12 2.02
C VAL A 39 7.86 -10.75 3.18
N THR A 40 8.38 -10.60 4.40
CA THR A 40 7.68 -11.03 5.61
C THR A 40 6.52 -10.08 5.94
N PRO A 41 5.47 -10.55 6.65
CA PRO A 41 4.36 -9.66 7.06
C PRO A 41 4.81 -8.41 7.83
N THR A 42 5.89 -8.51 8.60
CA THR A 42 6.47 -7.39 9.34
C THR A 42 7.10 -6.36 8.42
N GLU A 43 7.82 -6.79 7.38
CA GLU A 43 8.42 -5.90 6.39
C GLU A 43 7.35 -5.20 5.56
N ALA A 44 6.33 -5.93 5.12
CA ALA A 44 5.18 -5.34 4.43
C ALA A 44 4.46 -4.27 5.27
N TYR A 45 4.29 -4.52 6.58
CA TYR A 45 3.73 -3.53 7.49
C TYR A 45 4.60 -2.26 7.59
N ILE A 46 5.92 -2.42 7.61
CA ILE A 46 6.87 -1.29 7.61
C ILE A 46 6.77 -0.50 6.30
N GLU A 47 6.65 -1.16 5.16
CA GLU A 47 6.50 -0.48 3.86
C GLU A 47 5.19 0.31 3.77
N ALA A 48 4.07 -0.27 4.23
CA ALA A 48 2.80 0.43 4.31
C ALA A 48 2.90 1.70 5.19
N LEU A 49 3.56 1.61 6.33
CA LEU A 49 3.80 2.79 7.18
C LEU A 49 4.71 3.83 6.50
N LYS A 50 5.77 3.40 5.82
CA LYS A 50 6.65 4.29 5.06
C LYS A 50 5.91 5.00 3.93
N PHE A 51 5.00 4.32 3.24
CA PHE A 51 4.11 4.93 2.25
C PHE A 51 3.26 6.03 2.89
N VAL A 52 2.56 5.72 4.00
CA VAL A 52 1.73 6.70 4.72
C VAL A 52 2.55 7.91 5.23
N MET A 53 3.83 7.68 5.58
CA MET A 53 4.78 8.72 6.00
C MET A 53 5.45 9.47 4.83
N ASN A 54 5.10 9.18 3.58
CA ASN A 54 5.72 9.74 2.38
C ASN A 54 7.23 9.45 2.23
N GLN A 55 7.70 8.34 2.80
CA GLN A 55 9.10 7.91 2.72
C GLN A 55 9.32 6.92 1.58
N GLN A 56 8.26 6.29 1.09
CA GLN A 56 8.29 5.29 0.03
C GLN A 56 7.05 5.46 -0.87
N GLY A 57 7.16 5.01 -2.11
CA GLY A 57 6.03 4.91 -3.04
C GLY A 57 5.05 3.81 -2.64
N SER A 58 3.97 3.68 -3.40
CA SER A 58 3.05 2.54 -3.26
C SER A 58 3.78 1.26 -3.64
N SER A 59 3.62 0.22 -2.81
CA SER A 59 4.12 -1.12 -3.10
C SER A 59 3.13 -1.97 -3.91
N VAL A 60 1.89 -1.51 -4.10
CA VAL A 60 0.81 -2.28 -4.75
C VAL A 60 0.43 -1.72 -6.12
N ARG A 61 0.81 -0.48 -6.43
CA ARG A 61 0.38 0.20 -7.66
C ARG A 61 0.95 -0.44 -8.92
N GLU A 62 2.24 -0.77 -8.91
CA GLU A 62 2.92 -1.36 -10.07
C GLU A 62 2.29 -2.72 -10.41
N ASP A 63 2.17 -3.61 -9.42
CA ASP A 63 1.53 -4.92 -9.59
C ASP A 63 0.07 -4.80 -10.06
N TYR A 64 -0.66 -3.79 -9.58
CA TYR A 64 -2.04 -3.54 -9.98
C TYR A 64 -2.14 -3.03 -11.42
N GLU A 65 -1.25 -2.12 -11.83
CA GLU A 65 -1.16 -1.63 -13.21
C GLU A 65 -0.84 -2.78 -14.16
N ASP A 66 0.13 -3.64 -13.79
CA ASP A 66 0.47 -4.85 -14.55
C ASP A 66 -0.70 -5.84 -14.66
N LEU A 67 -1.46 -6.04 -13.57
CA LEU A 67 -2.65 -6.89 -13.57
C LEU A 67 -3.71 -6.35 -14.56
N MET A 68 -3.94 -5.04 -14.55
CA MET A 68 -4.95 -4.39 -15.41
C MET A 68 -4.54 -4.38 -16.88
N ASP A 69 -3.26 -4.17 -17.16
CA ASP A 69 -2.71 -4.25 -18.51
C ASP A 69 -2.77 -5.69 -19.05
N CYS A 70 -2.52 -6.70 -18.21
CA CYS A 70 -2.64 -8.12 -18.59
C CYS A 70 -4.09 -8.57 -18.82
N HIS A 71 -5.08 -7.97 -18.16
CA HIS A 71 -6.50 -8.26 -18.36
C HIS A 71 -7.12 -7.50 -19.55
N SER A 72 -6.36 -6.60 -20.17
CA SER A 72 -6.74 -5.88 -21.38
C SER A 72 -6.39 -6.70 -22.63
N ILE A 73 -7.07 -7.82 -22.86
CA ILE A 73 -7.04 -8.61 -24.12
C ILE A 73 -8.47 -8.88 -24.61
#